data_AF-C1L4E8-F1
#
_entry.id   AF-C1L4E8-F1
#
_cell.length_a   1.000
_cell.length_b   1.000
_cell.length_c   1.000
_cell.angle_alpha   90.00
_cell.angle_beta   90.00
_cell.angle_gamma   90.00
#
_symmetry.space_group_name_H-M   'P 1'
#
loop_
_entity.id
_entity.type
_entity.pdbx_description
1 polymer ?
#
loop_
_entity_poly.entity_id
_entity_poly.type
_entity_poly.pdbx_seq_one_letter_code
_entity_poly.pdbx_strand_id
1 'polypeptide(L)'
;MNTRIGRKKSKNPPYFSHEFVITNHGDIVSILAMIIIVGLLHKGTHVLSSSFIFIQYNNTDEHQENALLYSPGVKDLCVIFFYTLICIVCHAVLQEYIFDRVVRKLSLTKVRLAKFNESAHLACFYALSTAWAIYSIVNENFIGSLSSLWDDYPQRWVPFWIKLFFITQICYWLHDYPELYFQRVKNELIPARLLHATIYLLGISFAYFGGLTKLCMVVLILHYGTDFFLHVSRGSASSGV
;
A
#
# COMPACT_ATOMS: atom_id res chain seq x y z
N MET A 1 -24.04 49.43 -16.47
CA MET A 1 -23.97 48.22 -17.31
C MET A 1 -22.64 47.54 -17.04
N ASN A 2 -22.58 46.68 -16.02
CA ASN A 2 -21.32 46.04 -15.58
C ASN A 2 -21.24 44.62 -16.15
N THR A 3 -20.51 44.47 -17.25
CA THR A 3 -20.15 43.17 -17.82
C THR A 3 -19.13 42.48 -16.92
N ARG A 4 -19.58 41.54 -16.09
CA ARG A 4 -18.70 40.56 -15.46
C ARG A 4 -18.15 39.65 -16.55
N ILE A 5 -16.91 39.88 -16.95
CA ILE A 5 -16.16 38.99 -17.85
C ILE A 5 -15.96 37.67 -17.10
N GLY A 6 -16.81 36.70 -17.39
CA GLY A 6 -16.64 35.32 -16.95
C GLY A 6 -15.35 34.78 -17.53
N ARG A 7 -14.32 34.68 -16.68
CA ARG A 7 -13.05 34.05 -17.02
C ARG A 7 -13.36 32.59 -17.42
N LYS A 8 -13.35 32.30 -18.72
CA LYS A 8 -13.50 30.93 -19.23
C LYS A 8 -12.41 30.08 -18.60
N LYS A 9 -12.78 29.16 -17.70
CA LYS A 9 -11.90 28.08 -17.25
C LYS A 9 -11.50 27.29 -18.50
N SER A 10 -10.23 27.39 -18.89
CA SER A 10 -9.64 26.48 -19.88
C SER A 10 -9.93 25.05 -19.43
N LYS A 11 -10.49 24.22 -20.33
CA LYS A 11 -10.84 22.82 -20.04
C LYS A 11 -9.62 21.97 -19.68
N ASN A 12 -8.42 22.42 -20.08
CA ASN A 12 -7.18 21.74 -19.77
C ASN A 12 -6.31 22.66 -18.88
N PRO A 13 -5.89 22.18 -17.70
CA PRO A 13 -4.97 22.94 -16.85
C PRO A 13 -3.62 23.09 -17.58
N PRO A 14 -2.85 24.16 -17.32
CA PRO A 14 -1.52 24.33 -17.92
C PRO A 14 -0.63 23.12 -17.63
N TYR A 15 0.16 22.67 -18.62
CA TYR A 15 1.23 21.69 -18.41
C TYR A 15 2.15 22.23 -17.29
N PHE A 16 2.44 21.43 -16.27
CA PHE A 16 3.15 21.80 -15.02
C PHE A 16 2.38 22.60 -13.96
N SER A 17 1.09 22.85 -14.14
CA SER A 17 0.28 23.35 -13.02
C SER A 17 0.10 22.27 -11.95
N HIS A 18 -0.07 22.70 -10.69
CA HIS A 18 -0.39 21.80 -9.57
C HIS A 18 -1.62 20.92 -9.85
N GLU A 19 -2.60 21.46 -10.58
CA GLU A 19 -3.78 20.75 -11.05
C GLU A 19 -3.45 19.63 -12.06
N PHE A 20 -2.51 19.88 -12.97
CA PHE A 20 -2.06 18.89 -13.96
C PHE A 20 -1.35 17.71 -13.29
N VAL A 21 -0.45 17.98 -12.33
CA VAL A 21 0.27 16.92 -11.60
C VAL A 21 -0.70 16.03 -10.82
N ILE A 22 -1.65 16.63 -10.11
CA ILE A 22 -2.65 15.88 -9.34
C ILE A 22 -3.52 15.02 -10.26
N THR A 23 -3.95 15.56 -11.40
CA THR A 23 -4.86 14.83 -12.31
C THR A 23 -4.15 13.66 -13.01
N ASN A 24 -2.87 13.80 -13.34
CA ASN A 24 -2.11 12.80 -14.09
C ASN A 24 -1.07 12.06 -13.22
N HIS A 25 -1.23 12.05 -11.90
CA HIS A 25 -0.25 11.48 -10.97
C HIS A 25 0.02 10.00 -11.27
N GLY A 26 -1.02 9.22 -11.59
CA GLY A 26 -0.89 7.81 -11.99
C GLY A 26 0.04 7.62 -13.19
N ASP A 27 -0.12 8.41 -14.25
CA ASP A 27 0.73 8.34 -15.45
C ASP A 27 2.16 8.82 -15.18
N ILE A 28 2.33 9.91 -14.42
CA ILE A 28 3.65 10.46 -14.08
C ILE A 28 4.46 9.43 -13.26
N VAL A 29 3.84 8.85 -12.24
CA VAL A 29 4.48 7.84 -11.39
C VAL A 29 4.72 6.55 -12.17
N SER A 30 3.84 6.18 -13.10
CA SER A 30 4.04 5.04 -14.00
C SER A 30 5.26 5.22 -14.90
N ILE A 31 5.48 6.42 -15.44
CA ILE A 31 6.69 6.72 -16.23
C ILE A 31 7.95 6.53 -15.38
N LEU A 32 7.96 7.01 -14.13
CA LEU A 32 9.09 6.82 -13.22
C LEU A 32 9.35 5.33 -12.93
N ALA A 33 8.30 4.55 -12.66
CA ALA A 33 8.42 3.11 -12.47
C ALA A 33 8.94 2.40 -13.73
N MET A 34 8.45 2.80 -14.91
CA MET A 34 8.89 2.24 -16.19
C MET A 34 10.36 2.52 -16.49
N ILE A 35 10.89 3.70 -16.13
CA ILE A 35 12.32 3.99 -16.26
C ILE A 35 13.17 2.99 -15.45
N ILE A 36 12.74 2.68 -14.22
CA ILE A 36 13.43 1.71 -13.37
C ILE A 36 13.37 0.30 -13.98
N ILE A 37 12.21 -0.11 -14.50
CA ILE A 37 12.01 -1.41 -15.16
C ILE A 37 12.85 -1.52 -16.43
N VAL A 38 12.82 -0.52 -17.31
CA VAL A 38 13.62 -0.50 -18.55
C VAL A 38 15.12 -0.51 -18.23
N GLY A 39 15.52 0.09 -17.10
CA GLY A 39 16.89 0.02 -16.61
C GLY A 39 17.40 -1.40 -16.33
N LEU A 40 16.52 -2.41 -16.14
CA LEU A 40 16.93 -3.81 -16.09
C LEU A 40 17.47 -4.32 -17.44
N LEU A 41 16.99 -3.78 -18.56
CA LEU A 41 17.37 -4.28 -19.89
C LEU A 41 18.78 -3.84 -20.31
N HIS A 42 19.34 -2.82 -19.66
CA HIS A 42 20.65 -2.27 -19.99
C HIS A 42 21.72 -2.68 -18.98
N LYS A 43 22.86 -3.20 -19.47
CA LYS A 43 23.95 -3.74 -18.63
C LYS A 43 24.48 -2.75 -17.59
N GLY A 44 24.59 -1.46 -17.93
CA GLY A 44 25.10 -0.43 -17.02
C GLY A 44 24.16 -0.08 -15.87
N THR A 45 22.84 -0.17 -16.07
CA THR A 45 21.82 0.19 -15.07
C THR A 45 21.24 -1.02 -14.36
N HIS A 46 21.51 -2.24 -14.85
CA HIS A 46 20.96 -3.48 -14.33
C HIS A 46 21.18 -3.65 -12.82
N VAL A 47 22.40 -3.41 -12.32
CA VAL A 47 22.71 -3.57 -10.88
C VAL A 47 21.90 -2.61 -10.01
N LEU A 48 21.68 -1.39 -10.50
CA LEU A 48 20.86 -0.41 -9.81
C LEU A 48 19.38 -0.81 -9.85
N SER A 49 18.82 -1.05 -11.03
CA SER A 49 17.41 -1.42 -11.21
C SER A 49 17.04 -2.73 -10.49
N SER A 50 17.92 -3.73 -10.50
CA SER A 50 17.70 -4.99 -9.78
C SER A 50 17.62 -4.80 -8.26
N SER A 51 18.33 -3.81 -7.71
CA SER A 51 18.25 -3.45 -6.28
C SER A 51 16.89 -2.87 -5.88
N PHE A 52 16.18 -2.24 -6.83
CA PHE A 52 14.83 -1.70 -6.63
C PHE A 52 13.73 -2.74 -6.85
N ILE A 53 13.94 -3.70 -7.74
CA ILE A 53 12.87 -4.60 -8.19
C ILE A 53 12.86 -5.92 -7.42
N PHE A 54 14.02 -6.52 -7.17
CA PHE A 54 14.08 -7.83 -6.52
C PHE A 54 14.21 -7.71 -5.01
N ILE A 55 13.57 -8.63 -4.29
CA ILE A 55 13.72 -8.74 -2.83
C ILE A 55 15.18 -9.03 -2.48
N GLN A 56 15.75 -8.22 -1.60
CA GLN A 56 17.17 -8.25 -1.24
C GLN A 56 17.44 -9.23 -0.09
N TYR A 57 18.71 -9.55 0.14
CA TYR A 57 19.18 -10.42 1.24
C TYR A 57 18.61 -11.84 1.19
N ASN A 58 18.80 -12.51 0.05
CA ASN A 58 18.56 -13.95 -0.06
C ASN A 58 19.71 -14.69 0.65
N ASN A 59 19.36 -15.52 1.62
CA ASN A 59 20.28 -16.32 2.42
C ASN A 59 19.90 -17.81 2.35
N THR A 60 19.25 -18.23 1.27
CA THR A 60 18.95 -19.64 1.01
C THR A 60 20.26 -20.43 0.98
N ASP A 61 20.41 -21.37 1.90
CA ASP A 61 21.51 -22.33 1.86
C ASP A 61 21.33 -23.24 0.65
N GLU A 62 22.36 -23.36 -0.20
CA GLU A 62 22.34 -24.21 -1.41
C GLU A 62 22.07 -25.70 -1.09
N HIS A 63 22.19 -26.10 0.18
CA HIS A 63 21.94 -27.47 0.67
C HIS A 63 20.51 -27.72 1.19
N GLN A 64 19.68 -26.68 1.33
CA GLN A 64 18.26 -26.80 1.69
C GLN A 64 17.39 -26.31 0.54
N GLU A 65 17.10 -27.20 -0.42
CA GLU A 65 16.39 -26.91 -1.68
C GLU A 65 14.99 -26.26 -1.53
N ASN A 66 14.41 -26.23 -0.33
CA ASN A 66 13.00 -25.86 -0.15
C ASN A 66 12.72 -24.61 0.70
N ALA A 67 13.75 -23.95 1.25
CA ALA A 67 13.53 -22.79 2.12
C ALA A 67 14.19 -21.53 1.55
N LEU A 68 13.44 -20.78 0.74
CA LEU A 68 13.84 -19.44 0.32
C LEU A 68 13.83 -18.47 1.52
N LEU A 69 14.94 -18.43 2.26
CA LEU A 69 15.11 -17.67 3.49
C LEU A 69 15.73 -16.30 3.19
N TYR A 70 15.16 -15.27 3.81
CA TYR A 70 15.59 -13.90 3.66
C TYR A 70 15.81 -13.24 5.01
N SER A 71 16.72 -12.26 5.04
CA SER A 71 16.93 -11.41 6.22
C SER A 71 16.49 -9.96 5.96
N PRO A 72 16.00 -9.22 6.99
CA PRO A 72 15.75 -7.78 6.86
C PRO A 72 17.07 -7.01 6.69
N GLY A 73 17.09 -5.98 5.85
CA GLY A 73 18.26 -5.12 5.76
C GLY A 73 18.07 -3.80 5.01
N VAL A 74 19.09 -2.95 5.03
CA VAL A 74 19.03 -1.56 4.54
C VAL A 74 18.72 -1.47 3.04
N LYS A 75 19.17 -2.44 2.23
CA LYS A 75 18.84 -2.48 0.79
C LYS A 75 17.36 -2.70 0.52
N ASP A 76 16.57 -3.15 1.50
CA ASP A 76 15.11 -3.25 1.37
C ASP A 76 14.48 -1.86 1.18
N LEU A 77 15.15 -0.75 1.57
CA LEU A 77 14.67 0.61 1.31
C LEU A 77 14.49 0.91 -0.19
N CYS A 78 15.36 0.38 -1.05
CA CYS A 78 15.22 0.51 -2.50
C CYS A 78 13.96 -0.22 -2.99
N VAL A 79 13.73 -1.42 -2.50
CA VAL A 79 12.53 -2.21 -2.81
C VAL A 79 11.27 -1.51 -2.31
N ILE A 80 11.28 -1.02 -1.07
CA ILE A 80 10.16 -0.27 -0.48
C ILE A 80 9.83 0.96 -1.32
N PHE A 81 10.85 1.72 -1.76
CA PHE A 81 10.64 2.88 -2.62
C PHE A 81 9.94 2.50 -3.93
N PHE A 82 10.48 1.51 -4.65
CA PHE A 82 9.91 1.09 -5.93
C PHE A 82 8.49 0.53 -5.77
N TYR A 83 8.26 -0.31 -4.77
CA TYR A 83 6.95 -0.93 -4.52
C TYR A 83 5.92 0.11 -4.05
N THR A 84 6.35 1.19 -3.37
CA THR A 84 5.48 2.33 -3.07
C THR A 84 5.02 3.03 -4.35
N LEU A 85 5.90 3.21 -5.35
CA LEU A 85 5.48 3.75 -6.66
C LEU A 85 4.44 2.85 -7.32
N ILE A 86 4.65 1.53 -7.29
CA ILE A 86 3.67 0.56 -7.80
C ILE A 86 2.35 0.65 -7.03
N CYS A 87 2.37 0.81 -5.70
CA CYS A 87 1.16 1.02 -4.90
C CYS A 87 0.39 2.27 -5.33
N ILE A 88 1.07 3.39 -5.61
CA ILE A 88 0.42 4.62 -6.10
C ILE A 88 -0.25 4.38 -7.46
N VAL A 89 0.44 3.72 -8.40
CA VAL A 89 -0.13 3.39 -9.71
C VAL A 89 -1.32 2.45 -9.58
N CYS A 90 -1.20 1.40 -8.76
CA CYS A 90 -2.28 0.47 -8.49
C CYS A 90 -3.49 1.16 -7.87
N HIS A 91 -3.30 2.07 -6.91
CA HIS A 91 -4.38 2.86 -6.31
C HIS A 91 -5.09 3.68 -7.39
N ALA A 92 -4.35 4.45 -8.20
CA ALA A 92 -4.92 5.26 -9.27
C ALA A 92 -5.75 4.43 -10.27
N VAL A 93 -5.23 3.26 -10.67
CA VAL A 93 -5.91 2.33 -11.58
C VAL A 93 -7.17 1.73 -10.91
N LEU A 94 -7.08 1.25 -9.67
CA LEU A 94 -8.24 0.69 -8.97
C LEU A 94 -9.35 1.74 -8.81
N GLN A 95 -8.99 2.98 -8.53
CA GLN A 95 -9.92 4.09 -8.42
C GLN A 95 -10.65 4.33 -9.75
N GLU A 96 -9.92 4.52 -10.84
CA GLU A 96 -10.49 4.87 -12.15
C GLU A 96 -11.33 3.72 -12.75
N TYR A 97 -10.82 2.49 -12.68
CA TYR A 97 -11.41 1.35 -13.39
C TYR A 97 -12.50 0.64 -12.59
N ILE A 98 -12.37 0.54 -11.26
CA ILE A 98 -13.32 -0.18 -10.41
C ILE A 98 -14.25 0.80 -9.74
N PHE A 99 -13.73 1.68 -8.88
CA PHE A 99 -14.57 2.47 -7.99
C PHE A 99 -15.38 3.51 -8.73
N ASP A 100 -14.76 4.28 -9.62
CA ASP A 100 -15.50 5.26 -10.42
C ASP A 100 -16.54 4.61 -11.34
N ARG A 101 -16.35 3.35 -11.75
CA ARG A 101 -17.38 2.59 -12.47
C ARG A 101 -18.55 2.18 -11.57
N VAL A 102 -18.28 1.66 -10.38
CA VAL A 102 -19.32 1.29 -9.41
C VAL A 102 -20.14 2.52 -9.00
N VAL A 103 -19.46 3.63 -8.78
CA VAL A 103 -20.07 4.91 -8.39
C VAL A 103 -21.00 5.45 -9.46
N ARG A 104 -20.59 5.42 -10.74
CA ARG A 104 -21.43 5.84 -11.86
C ARG A 104 -22.72 5.04 -11.94
N LYS A 105 -22.73 3.78 -11.49
CA LYS A 105 -23.94 2.96 -11.40
C LYS A 105 -24.82 3.34 -10.20
N LEU A 106 -24.23 3.72 -9.06
CA LEU A 106 -24.94 3.97 -7.80
C LEU A 106 -25.50 5.40 -7.65
N SER A 107 -25.23 6.31 -8.59
CA SER A 107 -25.76 7.70 -8.60
C SER A 107 -25.56 8.48 -7.28
N LEU A 108 -24.46 8.22 -6.56
CA LEU A 108 -24.19 8.82 -5.26
C LEU A 108 -23.81 10.31 -5.35
N THR A 109 -24.09 11.07 -4.30
CA THR A 109 -23.64 12.46 -4.19
C THR A 109 -22.12 12.56 -4.04
N LYS A 110 -21.51 13.66 -4.53
CA LYS A 110 -20.04 13.87 -4.51
C LYS A 110 -19.39 13.70 -3.14
N VAL A 111 -20.10 14.04 -2.06
CA VAL A 111 -19.59 13.92 -0.68
C VAL A 111 -19.65 12.49 -0.16
N ARG A 112 -20.73 11.74 -0.46
CA ARG A 112 -20.84 10.32 -0.10
C ARG A 112 -19.86 9.47 -0.94
N LEU A 113 -19.65 9.87 -2.19
CA LEU A 113 -18.69 9.27 -3.10
C LEU A 113 -17.26 9.30 -2.57
N ALA A 114 -16.72 10.46 -2.22
CA ALA A 114 -15.34 10.57 -1.76
C ALA A 114 -15.08 9.68 -0.52
N LYS A 115 -16.04 9.63 0.41
CA LYS A 115 -15.97 8.76 1.59
C LYS A 115 -16.06 7.26 1.23
N PHE A 116 -16.87 6.91 0.24
CA PHE A 116 -17.03 5.53 -0.21
C PHE A 116 -15.75 5.01 -0.89
N ASN A 117 -15.18 5.76 -1.83
CA ASN A 117 -13.95 5.35 -2.53
C ASN A 117 -12.80 5.08 -1.54
N GLU A 118 -12.62 5.98 -0.58
CA GLU A 118 -11.61 5.82 0.46
C GLU A 118 -11.87 4.58 1.34
N SER A 119 -13.09 4.43 1.85
CA SER A 119 -13.45 3.27 2.66
C SER A 119 -13.35 1.96 1.87
N ALA A 120 -13.55 1.99 0.55
CA ALA A 120 -13.46 0.83 -0.31
C ALA A 120 -12.01 0.41 -0.56
N HIS A 121 -11.07 1.33 -0.78
CA HIS A 121 -9.64 1.00 -0.89
C HIS A 121 -9.15 0.34 0.40
N LEU A 122 -9.46 0.96 1.54
CA LEU A 122 -9.01 0.47 2.84
C LEU A 122 -9.64 -0.89 3.18
N ALA A 123 -10.92 -1.09 2.90
CA ALA A 123 -11.59 -2.38 3.08
C ALA A 123 -11.00 -3.47 2.16
N CYS A 124 -10.70 -3.16 0.90
CA CYS A 124 -10.06 -4.08 -0.03
C CYS A 124 -8.67 -4.49 0.48
N PHE A 125 -7.88 -3.51 0.92
CA PHE A 125 -6.56 -3.75 1.50
C PHE A 125 -6.62 -4.64 2.74
N TYR A 126 -7.52 -4.34 3.69
CA TYR A 126 -7.68 -5.17 4.89
C TYR A 126 -8.11 -6.60 4.56
N ALA A 127 -9.07 -6.78 3.65
CA ALA A 127 -9.51 -8.12 3.25
C ALA A 127 -8.38 -8.94 2.64
N LEU A 128 -7.63 -8.36 1.68
CA LEU A 128 -6.52 -9.03 1.02
C LEU A 128 -5.35 -9.31 1.99
N SER A 129 -5.03 -8.33 2.85
CA SER A 129 -3.96 -8.46 3.83
C SER A 129 -4.29 -9.51 4.89
N THR A 130 -5.51 -9.53 5.42
CA THR A 130 -5.96 -10.56 6.36
C THR A 130 -5.96 -11.95 5.70
N ALA A 131 -6.46 -12.09 4.46
CA ALA A 131 -6.44 -13.37 3.77
C ALA A 131 -5.01 -13.90 3.54
N TRP A 132 -4.09 -13.03 3.12
CA TRP A 132 -2.68 -13.39 2.95
C TRP A 132 -2.04 -13.75 4.30
N ALA A 133 -2.25 -12.95 5.35
CA ALA A 133 -1.69 -13.23 6.66
C ALA A 133 -2.20 -14.57 7.21
N ILE A 134 -3.50 -14.88 7.08
CA ILE A 134 -4.05 -16.20 7.47
C ILE A 134 -3.39 -17.32 6.67
N TYR A 135 -3.28 -17.18 5.35
CA TYR A 135 -2.65 -18.17 4.49
C TYR A 135 -1.19 -18.44 4.92
N SER A 136 -0.40 -17.40 5.17
CA SER A 136 0.98 -17.52 5.61
C SER A 136 1.10 -18.21 6.97
N ILE A 137 0.22 -17.88 7.92
CA ILE A 137 0.21 -18.50 9.25
C ILE A 137 -0.12 -20.00 9.17
N VAL A 138 -1.07 -20.38 8.31
CA VAL A 138 -1.45 -21.79 8.10
C VAL A 138 -0.31 -22.54 7.41
N ASN A 139 0.32 -21.94 6.40
CA ASN A 139 1.41 -22.58 5.65
C ASN A 139 2.64 -22.86 6.54
N GLU A 140 3.00 -21.91 7.41
CA GLU A 140 4.16 -22.03 8.30
C GLU A 140 3.84 -22.67 9.66
N ASN A 141 2.60 -23.11 9.88
CA ASN A 141 2.12 -23.75 11.11
C ASN A 141 2.41 -22.94 12.41
N PHE A 142 2.30 -21.61 12.39
CA PHE A 142 2.63 -20.79 13.57
C PHE A 142 1.69 -20.97 14.78
N ILE A 143 0.48 -21.51 14.60
CA ILE A 143 -0.57 -21.58 15.64
C ILE A 143 -0.47 -22.84 16.52
N GLY A 144 0.54 -23.71 16.33
CA GLY A 144 0.69 -24.91 17.16
C GLY A 144 0.71 -24.65 18.67
N SER A 145 1.25 -23.50 19.11
CA SER A 145 1.16 -23.02 20.49
C SER A 145 1.29 -21.50 20.57
N LEU A 146 0.84 -20.85 21.66
CA LEU A 146 1.09 -19.41 21.85
C LEU A 146 2.59 -19.11 22.07
N SER A 147 3.32 -20.08 22.63
CA SER A 147 4.77 -19.98 22.83
C SER A 147 5.52 -19.91 21.50
N SER A 148 5.03 -20.59 20.45
CA SER A 148 5.73 -20.64 19.16
C SER A 148 5.80 -19.31 18.41
N LEU A 149 5.05 -18.30 18.87
CA LEU A 149 5.14 -16.93 18.35
C LEU A 149 6.47 -16.25 18.72
N TRP A 150 7.08 -16.66 19.84
CA TRP A 150 8.33 -16.10 20.34
C TRP A 150 9.54 -16.99 20.06
N ASP A 151 9.31 -18.20 19.54
CA ASP A 151 10.38 -19.10 19.12
C ASP A 151 11.27 -18.42 18.07
N ASP A 152 12.58 -18.52 18.31
CA ASP A 152 13.66 -17.95 17.49
C ASP A 152 13.72 -16.40 17.48
N TYR A 153 13.21 -15.74 18.53
CA TYR A 153 13.37 -14.30 18.68
C TYR A 153 14.83 -13.90 19.02
N PRO A 154 15.42 -12.89 18.34
CA PRO A 154 14.92 -12.17 17.17
C PRO A 154 15.03 -13.00 15.88
N GLN A 155 13.93 -13.08 15.13
CA GLN A 155 13.90 -13.88 13.91
C GLN A 155 14.78 -13.24 12.84
N ARG A 156 15.91 -13.88 12.53
CA ARG A 156 16.86 -13.42 11.50
C ARG A 156 16.45 -13.86 10.10
N TRP A 157 15.71 -14.96 10.00
CA TRP A 157 15.35 -15.61 8.75
C TRP A 157 13.84 -15.64 8.62
N VAL A 158 13.34 -15.17 7.48
CA VAL A 158 11.91 -15.20 7.14
C VAL A 158 11.73 -15.76 5.73
N PRO A 159 10.69 -16.58 5.49
CA PRO A 159 10.35 -17.02 4.15
C PRO A 159 10.08 -15.83 3.21
N PHE A 160 10.39 -16.02 1.92
CA PHE A 160 10.13 -15.04 0.85
C PHE A 160 8.74 -14.38 0.95
N TRP A 161 7.68 -15.19 1.07
CA TRP A 161 6.29 -14.72 1.05
C TRP A 161 5.95 -13.86 2.27
N ILE A 162 6.55 -14.14 3.43
CA ILE A 162 6.39 -13.33 4.64
C ILE A 162 7.16 -12.02 4.50
N LYS A 163 8.39 -12.06 4.01
CA LYS A 163 9.16 -10.83 3.74
C LYS A 163 8.41 -9.92 2.75
N LEU A 164 7.92 -10.49 1.65
CA LEU A 164 7.12 -9.77 0.66
C LEU A 164 5.84 -9.19 1.28
N PHE A 165 5.15 -9.94 2.14
CA PHE A 165 3.99 -9.45 2.88
C PHE A 165 4.33 -8.18 3.67
N PHE A 166 5.38 -8.21 4.51
CA PHE A 166 5.79 -7.05 5.31
C PHE A 166 6.20 -5.85 4.47
N ILE A 167 6.99 -6.06 3.41
CA ILE A 167 7.36 -4.99 2.47
C ILE A 167 6.11 -4.38 1.85
N THR A 168 5.14 -5.20 1.43
CA THR A 168 3.88 -4.73 0.84
C THR A 168 3.06 -3.91 1.83
N GLN A 169 3.00 -4.31 3.11
CA GLN A 169 2.31 -3.52 4.14
C GLN A 169 2.97 -2.15 4.34
N ILE A 170 4.30 -2.10 4.44
CA ILE A 170 5.05 -0.84 4.59
C ILE A 170 4.82 0.07 3.38
N CYS A 171 4.88 -0.49 2.17
CA CYS A 171 4.64 0.26 0.92
C CYS A 171 3.23 0.81 0.86
N TYR A 172 2.23 0.04 1.31
CA TYR A 172 0.86 0.53 1.38
C TYR A 172 0.74 1.69 2.37
N TRP A 173 1.26 1.60 3.59
CA TRP A 173 1.16 2.75 4.50
C TRP A 173 1.98 3.96 4.04
N LEU A 174 3.08 3.76 3.29
CA LEU A 174 3.83 4.84 2.66
C LEU A 174 3.09 5.49 1.49
N HIS A 175 2.34 4.73 0.68
CA HIS A 175 1.61 5.30 -0.46
C HIS A 175 0.48 6.24 0.00
N ASP A 176 -0.03 6.08 1.23
CA ASP A 176 -1.11 6.93 1.76
C ASP A 176 -0.69 8.40 1.88
N TYR A 177 0.59 8.69 2.21
CA TYR A 177 1.10 10.06 2.35
C TYR A 177 0.97 10.91 1.06
N PRO A 178 1.52 10.50 -0.11
CA PRO A 178 1.32 11.21 -1.36
C PRO A 178 -0.14 11.14 -1.83
N GLU A 179 -0.87 10.08 -1.50
CA GLU A 179 -2.27 9.97 -1.88
C GLU A 179 -3.17 11.01 -1.19
N LEU A 180 -2.95 11.29 0.09
CA LEU A 180 -3.65 12.37 0.81
C LEU A 180 -3.51 13.72 0.09
N TYR A 181 -2.35 13.94 -0.55
CA TYR A 181 -2.09 15.12 -1.36
C TYR A 181 -2.81 15.06 -2.71
N PHE A 182 -2.76 13.93 -3.42
CA PHE A 182 -3.43 13.76 -4.72
C PHE A 182 -4.96 13.83 -4.62
N GLN A 183 -5.55 13.29 -3.55
CA GLN A 183 -7.00 13.29 -3.35
C GLN A 183 -7.58 14.63 -2.85
N ARG A 184 -6.72 15.63 -2.54
CA ARG A 184 -7.13 16.93 -1.96
C ARG A 184 -8.03 16.77 -0.74
N VAL A 185 -7.62 15.91 0.18
CA VAL A 185 -8.33 15.70 1.43
C VAL A 185 -8.44 17.03 2.18
N LYS A 186 -9.59 17.26 2.81
CA LYS A 186 -9.79 18.47 3.61
C LYS A 186 -8.74 18.55 4.71
N ASN A 187 -8.17 19.74 4.91
CA ASN A 187 -7.11 19.98 5.92
C ASN A 187 -7.49 19.52 7.34
N GLU A 188 -8.78 19.55 7.69
CA GLU A 188 -9.29 19.08 8.99
C GLU A 188 -9.13 17.56 9.21
N LEU A 189 -9.09 16.76 8.14
CA LEU A 189 -9.00 15.30 8.19
C LEU A 189 -7.56 14.79 8.06
N ILE A 190 -6.66 15.59 7.47
CA ILE A 190 -5.26 15.22 7.24
C ILE A 190 -4.55 14.75 8.53
N PRO A 191 -4.59 15.47 9.68
CA PRO A 191 -3.79 15.07 10.83
C PRO A 191 -4.22 13.72 11.42
N ALA A 192 -5.52 13.43 11.47
CA ALA A 192 -6.02 12.16 11.97
C ALA A 192 -5.60 10.98 11.08
N ARG A 193 -5.63 11.18 9.75
CA ARG A 193 -5.21 10.16 8.77
C ARG A 193 -3.70 9.94 8.81
N LEU A 194 -2.94 11.02 8.86
CA LEU A 194 -1.48 10.95 8.96
C LEU A 194 -1.06 10.20 10.22
N LEU A 195 -1.70 10.47 11.35
CA LEU A 195 -1.44 9.76 12.61
C LEU A 195 -1.78 8.27 12.48
N HIS A 196 -2.92 7.93 11.88
CA HIS A 196 -3.31 6.54 11.64
C HIS A 196 -2.30 5.79 10.78
N ALA A 197 -1.95 6.34 9.61
CA ALA A 197 -0.95 5.76 8.72
C ALA A 197 0.43 5.65 9.38
N THR A 198 0.83 6.65 10.16
CA THR A 198 2.12 6.66 10.87
C THR A 198 2.19 5.59 11.95
N ILE A 199 1.12 5.36 12.72
CA ILE A 199 1.09 4.31 13.74
C ILE A 199 1.29 2.94 13.10
N TYR A 200 0.59 2.65 12.00
CA TYR A 200 0.75 1.40 11.28
C TYR A 200 2.14 1.25 10.67
N LEU A 201 2.63 2.29 10.00
CA LEU A 201 3.96 2.29 9.40
C LEU A 201 5.06 2.01 10.43
N LEU A 202 5.02 2.71 11.56
CA LEU A 202 6.00 2.53 12.63
C LEU A 202 5.87 1.17 13.30
N GLY A 203 4.65 0.72 13.61
CA GLY A 203 4.42 -0.59 14.24
C GLY A 203 4.90 -1.75 13.38
N ILE A 204 4.58 -1.73 12.08
CA ILE A 204 4.97 -2.77 11.12
C ILE A 204 6.48 -2.71 10.86
N SER A 205 7.05 -1.53 10.66
CA SER A 205 8.49 -1.36 10.44
C SER A 205 9.29 -1.81 11.67
N PHE A 206 8.84 -1.45 12.88
CA PHE A 206 9.47 -1.89 14.12
C PHE A 206 9.44 -3.42 14.24
N ALA A 207 8.31 -4.06 13.95
CA ALA A 207 8.22 -5.51 14.00
C ALA A 207 9.09 -6.20 12.93
N TYR A 208 9.17 -5.62 11.74
CA TYR A 208 9.97 -6.14 10.63
C TYR A 208 11.47 -6.08 10.93
N PHE A 209 11.99 -4.92 11.33
CA PHE A 209 13.42 -4.77 11.66
C PHE A 209 13.77 -5.38 13.02
N GLY A 210 12.83 -5.44 13.96
CA GLY A 210 12.98 -6.04 15.28
C GLY A 210 12.88 -7.56 15.30
N GLY A 211 12.55 -8.22 14.18
CA GLY A 211 12.42 -9.68 14.11
C GLY A 211 11.21 -10.24 14.87
N LEU A 212 10.14 -9.45 15.04
CA LEU A 212 8.87 -9.81 15.69
C LEU A 212 7.79 -10.21 14.66
N THR A 213 8.19 -10.85 13.56
CA THR A 213 7.32 -11.02 12.38
C THR A 213 6.10 -11.90 12.67
N LYS A 214 6.28 -13.04 13.35
CA LYS A 214 5.19 -13.93 13.79
C LYS A 214 4.14 -13.19 14.62
N LEU A 215 4.57 -12.47 15.66
CA LEU A 215 3.69 -11.72 16.55
C LEU A 215 2.91 -10.64 15.78
N CYS A 216 3.61 -9.87 14.95
CA CYS A 216 2.99 -8.79 14.19
C CYS A 216 1.93 -9.31 13.22
N MET A 217 2.15 -10.44 12.55
CA MET A 217 1.14 -11.03 11.66
C MET A 217 -0.15 -11.39 12.40
N VAL A 218 -0.06 -11.96 13.60
CA VAL A 218 -1.25 -12.27 14.42
C VAL A 218 -1.99 -10.99 14.81
N VAL A 219 -1.25 -9.96 15.24
CA VAL A 219 -1.82 -8.66 15.61
C VAL A 219 -2.50 -8.00 14.40
N LEU A 220 -1.87 -8.07 13.21
CA LEU A 220 -2.43 -7.52 11.98
C LEU A 220 -3.73 -8.24 11.57
N ILE A 221 -3.81 -9.57 11.71
CA ILE A 221 -5.05 -10.30 11.43
C ILE A 221 -6.18 -9.83 12.34
N LEU A 222 -5.92 -9.71 13.65
CA LEU A 222 -6.94 -9.25 14.60
C LEU A 222 -7.38 -7.82 14.27
N HIS A 223 -6.42 -6.91 14.04
CA HIS A 223 -6.73 -5.51 13.82
C HIS A 223 -7.42 -5.27 12.47
N TYR A 224 -6.86 -5.79 11.37
CA TYR A 224 -7.47 -5.68 10.04
C TYR A 224 -8.79 -6.43 9.93
N GLY A 225 -8.93 -7.57 10.61
CA GLY A 225 -10.21 -8.25 10.73
C GLY A 225 -11.27 -7.36 11.35
N THR A 226 -10.98 -6.74 12.50
CA THR A 226 -11.93 -5.82 13.16
C THR A 226 -12.23 -4.59 12.30
N ASP A 227 -11.21 -3.97 11.70
CA ASP A 227 -11.39 -2.77 10.90
C ASP A 227 -12.15 -3.03 9.60
N PHE A 228 -11.97 -4.20 8.98
CA PHE A 228 -12.76 -4.63 7.83
C PHE A 228 -14.25 -4.68 8.17
N PHE A 229 -14.65 -5.33 9.27
CA PHE A 229 -16.06 -5.38 9.69
C PHE A 229 -16.62 -4.00 10.03
N LEU A 230 -15.81 -3.12 10.63
CA LEU A 230 -16.19 -1.74 10.92
C LEU A 230 -16.38 -0.91 9.64
N HIS A 231 -15.56 -1.10 8.62
CA HIS A 231 -15.70 -0.38 7.35
C HIS A 231 -16.87 -0.88 6.51
N VAL A 232 -17.10 -2.20 6.46
CA VAL A 232 -18.26 -2.78 5.78
C VAL A 232 -19.57 -2.33 6.44
N SER A 233 -19.64 -2.32 7.77
CA SER A 233 -20.84 -1.87 8.48
C SER A 233 -21.12 -0.37 8.26
N ARG A 234 -20.09 0.48 8.29
CA ARG A 234 -20.21 1.91 7.97
C ARG A 234 -20.61 2.16 6.51
N GLY A 235 -20.08 1.38 5.56
CA GLY A 235 -20.47 1.43 4.16
C GLY A 235 -21.95 1.06 3.94
N SER A 236 -22.40 -0.02 4.58
CA SER A 236 -23.81 -0.47 4.52
C SER A 236 -24.76 0.54 5.16
N ALA A 237 -24.39 1.15 6.30
CA ALA A 237 -25.21 2.15 6.98
C ALA A 237 -25.36 3.46 6.18
N SER A 238 -24.40 3.79 5.30
CA SER A 238 -24.50 4.95 4.41
C SER A 238 -25.35 4.70 3.15
N SER A 239 -25.65 3.44 2.87
CA SER A 239 -26.43 2.96 1.72
C SER A 239 -27.90 2.74 2.06
N GLY A 240 -28.22 2.59 3.35
CA GLY A 240 -29.59 2.56 3.87
C GLY A 240 -30.00 3.94 4.37
N VAL A 241 -31.04 4.51 3.75
CA VAL A 241 -31.70 5.83 3.96
C VAL A 241 -31.34 6.89 2.92
#